data_AF-A0A3M7BE28-F1
#
_entry.id   AF-A0A3M7BE28-F1
#
_cell.length_a   1.000
_cell.length_b   1.000
_cell.length_c   1.000
_cell.angle_alpha   90.00
_cell.angle_beta   90.00
_cell.angle_gamma   90.00
#
_symmetry.space_group_name_H-M   'P 1'
#
loop_
_entity.id
_entity.type
_entity.pdbx_description
1 polymer ?
#
loop_
_entity_poly.entity_id
_entity_poly.type
_entity_poly.pdbx_seq_one_letter_code
_entity_poly.pdbx_strand_id
1 'polypeptide(L)'
;MSSWSSWLAERSAEIASSHRVQLGVTAAVSVGVGVGAVVGLQNARRWYNVHDLKDSIPDIDSPHHIDKINRFGGAVPEDSHDQRDEERSAALARRARLGDYDEDLILEQLARNRVFLTDEGLAKLRNAFVVVVGCGGVGSHATAALARSGCGRLRLIDFDQVSLSSLNRHAVATLADVGTPKVQCLRKRLEQITPWTHFDCRNQLFGEGVAEDQLAPWNDGQKPTYVIDAIDNIDSKVALLHYCKKNGLPVISSMGAGCKSDPTRVFIGDISASAEDPLSRTTRRRLRMLGVKDGIPVIYSSEKAGPGKAQLLPLPEEEFAKGQVGELGVLPDFRVRILPVLGTMPAVFGLCVANHVMLEITGYPHDYLPSKAREKMYDGILAQLQGLEERVAKNCGYDPLGLRIPINSDDVGYLVEEVWHGRSAVSGLASRLALTRWRRPQGDWIDMRTPGQKADCLGFDEVVCMTKDEMLKHEKEVLKGGKAPEDLYDKQVIELVERRWEVERHFRAQR
;
A
#
# COMPACT_ATOMS: atom_id res chain seq x y z
N MET A 1 -7.72 -16.89 -74.89
CA MET A 1 -7.98 -16.12 -73.64
C MET A 1 -9.40 -16.40 -73.12
N SER A 2 -9.85 -17.66 -73.06
CA SER A 2 -11.22 -18.02 -72.64
C SER A 2 -11.27 -19.10 -71.56
N SER A 3 -10.13 -19.52 -70.98
CA SER A 3 -10.11 -20.52 -69.89
C SER A 3 -9.72 -19.97 -68.51
N TRP A 4 -9.33 -18.70 -68.41
CA TRP A 4 -8.94 -18.08 -67.14
C TRP A 4 -10.12 -17.41 -66.41
N SER A 5 -11.12 -16.91 -67.15
CA SER A 5 -12.33 -16.30 -66.57
C SER A 5 -13.30 -17.34 -66.00
N SER A 6 -13.42 -18.53 -66.61
CA SER A 6 -14.25 -19.63 -66.08
C SER A 6 -13.67 -20.22 -64.80
N TRP A 7 -12.34 -20.34 -64.71
CA TRP A 7 -11.67 -20.90 -63.54
C TRP A 7 -11.79 -20.00 -62.28
N LEU A 8 -11.75 -18.67 -62.45
CA LEU A 8 -11.96 -17.73 -61.35
C LEU A 8 -13.44 -17.67 -60.91
N ALA A 9 -14.38 -17.84 -61.84
CA ALA A 9 -15.81 -17.90 -61.55
C ALA A 9 -16.20 -19.19 -60.81
N GLU A 10 -15.63 -20.33 -61.18
CA GLU A 10 -15.85 -21.62 -60.48
C GLU A 10 -15.24 -21.63 -59.07
N ARG A 11 -14.01 -21.10 -58.90
CA ARG A 11 -13.38 -20.99 -57.57
C ARG A 11 -14.10 -20.03 -56.62
N SER A 12 -14.67 -18.94 -57.14
CA SER A 12 -15.44 -18.00 -56.30
C SER A 12 -16.79 -18.61 -55.87
N ALA A 13 -17.42 -19.43 -56.71
CA ALA A 13 -18.61 -20.20 -56.35
C ALA A 13 -18.32 -21.33 -55.34
N GLU A 14 -17.16 -22.01 -55.42
CA GLU A 14 -16.74 -23.01 -54.41
C GLU A 14 -16.39 -22.40 -53.05
N ILE A 15 -15.78 -21.20 -53.03
CA ILE A 15 -15.49 -20.49 -51.78
C ILE A 15 -16.77 -20.01 -51.09
N ALA A 16 -17.77 -19.58 -51.87
CA ALA A 16 -19.08 -19.14 -51.34
C ALA A 16 -19.99 -20.28 -50.87
N SER A 17 -19.79 -21.51 -51.37
CA SER A 17 -20.57 -22.71 -51.00
C SER A 17 -19.94 -23.53 -49.86
N SER A 18 -18.74 -23.17 -49.41
CA SER A 18 -18.09 -23.84 -48.27
C SER A 18 -18.83 -23.53 -46.96
N HIS A 19 -19.34 -24.58 -46.32
CA HIS A 19 -20.10 -24.50 -45.06
C HIS A 19 -19.33 -23.78 -43.94
N ARG A 20 -17.98 -23.80 -43.99
CA ARG A 20 -17.10 -23.08 -43.06
C ARG A 20 -17.04 -21.58 -43.32
N VAL A 21 -17.09 -21.17 -44.59
CA VAL A 21 -17.11 -19.75 -44.97
C VAL A 21 -18.47 -19.15 -44.64
N GLN A 22 -19.56 -19.90 -44.89
CA GLN A 22 -20.91 -19.48 -44.48
C GLN A 22 -21.02 -19.34 -42.96
N LEU A 23 -20.53 -20.31 -42.18
CA LEU A 23 -20.47 -20.20 -40.72
C LEU A 23 -19.63 -19.00 -40.24
N GLY A 24 -18.49 -18.74 -40.89
CA GLY A 24 -17.64 -17.59 -40.58
C GLY A 24 -18.32 -16.24 -40.86
N VAL A 25 -19.01 -16.12 -41.99
CA VAL A 25 -19.78 -14.93 -42.36
C VAL A 25 -20.99 -14.75 -41.43
N THR A 26 -21.73 -15.82 -41.12
CA THR A 26 -22.86 -15.75 -40.19
C THR A 26 -22.39 -15.37 -38.78
N ALA A 27 -21.26 -15.89 -38.31
CA ALA A 27 -20.67 -15.51 -37.03
C ALA A 27 -20.23 -14.04 -37.00
N ALA A 28 -19.56 -13.55 -38.05
CA ALA A 28 -19.16 -12.15 -38.14
C ALA A 28 -20.36 -11.19 -38.18
N VAL A 29 -21.41 -11.55 -38.92
CA VAL A 29 -22.66 -10.76 -38.98
C VAL A 29 -23.39 -10.78 -37.64
N SER A 30 -23.51 -11.93 -36.97
CA SER A 30 -24.20 -12.03 -35.68
C SER A 30 -23.44 -11.32 -34.54
N VAL A 31 -22.10 -11.35 -34.54
CA VAL A 31 -21.28 -10.54 -33.62
C VAL A 31 -21.43 -9.05 -33.92
N GLY A 32 -21.39 -8.65 -35.20
CA GLY A 32 -21.58 -7.25 -35.60
C GLY A 32 -22.95 -6.69 -35.19
N VAL A 33 -24.02 -7.47 -35.38
CA VAL A 33 -25.39 -7.11 -34.96
C VAL A 33 -25.48 -7.07 -33.43
N GLY A 34 -24.88 -8.01 -32.72
CA GLY A 34 -24.88 -8.03 -31.24
C GLY A 34 -24.18 -6.81 -30.65
N VAL A 35 -23.00 -6.46 -31.15
CA VAL A 35 -22.25 -5.27 -30.70
C VAL A 35 -22.98 -3.99 -31.07
N GLY A 36 -23.53 -3.89 -32.29
CA GLY A 36 -24.32 -2.74 -32.72
C GLY A 36 -25.59 -2.53 -31.88
N ALA A 37 -26.29 -3.60 -31.53
CA ALA A 37 -27.47 -3.54 -30.67
C ALA A 37 -27.12 -3.07 -29.25
N VAL A 38 -26.02 -3.58 -28.67
CA VAL A 38 -25.58 -3.18 -27.32
C VAL A 38 -25.13 -1.72 -27.28
N VAL A 39 -24.31 -1.28 -28.24
CA VAL A 39 -23.86 0.11 -28.33
C VAL A 39 -25.03 1.05 -28.62
N GLY A 40 -25.97 0.64 -29.47
CA GLY A 40 -27.21 1.36 -29.74
C GLY A 40 -28.08 1.52 -28.48
N LEU A 41 -28.28 0.45 -27.71
CA LEU A 41 -29.03 0.48 -26.45
C LEU A 41 -28.35 1.35 -25.39
N GLN A 42 -27.02 1.30 -25.30
CA GLN A 42 -26.24 2.14 -24.39
C GLN A 42 -26.33 3.62 -24.77
N ASN A 43 -26.25 3.95 -26.07
CA ASN A 43 -26.40 5.32 -26.55
C ASN A 43 -27.84 5.84 -26.37
N ALA A 44 -28.85 5.01 -26.62
CA ALA A 44 -30.24 5.36 -26.37
C ALA A 44 -30.50 5.63 -24.88
N ARG A 45 -30.02 4.76 -23.97
CA ARG A 45 -30.09 5.00 -22.51
C ARG A 45 -29.38 6.29 -22.11
N ARG A 46 -28.20 6.55 -22.68
CA ARG A 46 -27.44 7.77 -22.40
C ARG A 46 -28.21 9.01 -22.87
N TRP A 47 -28.85 8.93 -24.03
CA TRP A 47 -29.67 10.02 -24.57
C TRP A 47 -30.93 10.28 -23.72
N TYR A 48 -31.64 9.22 -23.33
CA TYR A 48 -32.77 9.31 -22.40
C TYR A 48 -32.36 9.91 -21.05
N ASN A 49 -31.26 9.44 -20.44
CA ASN A 49 -30.78 9.98 -19.17
C ASN A 49 -30.38 11.46 -19.29
N VAL A 50 -29.79 11.87 -20.42
CA VAL A 50 -29.45 13.28 -20.66
C VAL A 50 -30.71 14.13 -20.88
N HIS A 51 -31.74 13.59 -21.53
CA HIS A 51 -33.01 14.29 -21.72
C HIS A 51 -33.75 14.46 -20.39
N ASP A 52 -33.83 13.40 -19.59
CA ASP A 52 -34.44 13.41 -18.25
C ASP A 52 -33.70 14.40 -17.32
N LEU A 53 -32.37 14.46 -17.43
CA LEU A 53 -31.56 15.46 -16.72
C LEU A 53 -31.84 16.89 -17.20
N LYS A 54 -32.08 17.11 -18.50
CA LYS A 54 -32.41 18.43 -19.05
C LYS A 54 -33.82 18.88 -18.67
N ASP A 55 -34.78 17.95 -18.68
CA ASP A 55 -36.17 18.22 -18.25
C ASP A 55 -36.26 18.46 -16.74
N SER A 56 -35.29 17.98 -15.95
CA SER A 56 -35.17 18.27 -14.52
C SER A 56 -34.63 19.68 -14.20
N ILE A 57 -34.19 20.44 -15.21
CA ILE A 57 -33.72 21.82 -15.05
C ILE A 57 -34.95 22.74 -15.14
N PRO A 58 -35.26 23.54 -14.10
CA PRO A 58 -36.40 24.46 -14.12
C PRO A 58 -36.30 25.49 -15.24
N ASP A 59 -37.44 25.87 -15.81
CA ASP A 59 -37.54 26.86 -16.90
C ASP A 59 -37.19 28.28 -16.41
N ILE A 60 -36.61 29.11 -17.27
CA ILE A 60 -36.09 30.45 -16.91
C ILE A 60 -37.18 31.39 -16.37
N ASP A 61 -38.43 31.17 -16.77
CA ASP A 61 -39.59 31.96 -16.34
C ASP A 61 -40.26 31.42 -15.06
N SER A 62 -39.68 30.42 -14.41
CA SER A 62 -40.17 29.91 -13.13
C SER A 62 -40.02 31.01 -12.06
N PRO A 63 -41.07 31.31 -11.26
CA PRO A 63 -41.03 32.41 -10.30
C PRO A 63 -39.98 32.11 -9.20
N HIS A 64 -38.81 32.75 -9.31
CA HIS A 64 -37.79 32.70 -8.28
C HIS A 64 -38.20 33.62 -7.12
N HIS A 65 -38.37 33.05 -5.92
CA HIS A 65 -38.33 33.85 -4.69
C HIS A 65 -36.94 34.52 -4.63
N ILE A 66 -36.91 35.85 -4.61
CA ILE A 66 -35.66 36.62 -4.57
C ILE A 66 -35.07 36.46 -3.16
N ASP A 67 -34.15 35.52 -3.01
CA ASP A 67 -33.38 35.33 -1.79
C ASP A 67 -32.28 36.38 -1.61
N LYS A 68 -32.01 36.71 -0.35
CA LYS A 68 -30.95 37.65 0.04
C LYS A 68 -29.60 37.17 -0.48
N ILE A 69 -28.91 38.06 -1.18
CA ILE A 69 -27.58 37.83 -1.73
C ILE A 69 -26.54 37.95 -0.62
N ASN A 70 -25.59 37.02 -0.52
CA ASN A 70 -24.47 37.14 0.41
C ASN A 70 -23.51 38.27 -0.01
N ARG A 71 -22.56 38.65 0.86
CA ARG A 71 -21.59 39.75 0.59
C ARG A 71 -20.69 39.56 -0.64
N PHE A 72 -20.74 38.39 -1.29
CA PHE A 72 -19.97 38.04 -2.48
C PHE A 72 -20.84 37.79 -3.71
N GLY A 73 -22.14 38.13 -3.68
CA GLY A 73 -22.99 38.05 -4.87
C GLY A 73 -23.66 36.70 -5.11
N GLY A 74 -23.58 35.74 -4.18
CA GLY A 74 -24.21 34.41 -4.30
C GLY A 74 -25.54 34.29 -3.56
N ALA A 75 -26.42 33.40 -4.04
CA ALA A 75 -27.65 33.02 -3.35
C ALA A 75 -27.33 32.34 -2.00
N VAL A 76 -28.08 32.69 -0.96
CA VAL A 76 -28.04 32.00 0.33
C VAL A 76 -28.98 30.79 0.25
N PRO A 77 -28.51 29.55 0.48
CA PRO A 77 -29.41 28.39 0.49
C PRO A 77 -30.47 28.53 1.60
N GLU A 78 -31.70 28.08 1.35
CA GLU A 78 -32.71 27.92 2.41
C GLU A 78 -32.15 27.11 3.59
N ASP A 79 -32.58 27.48 4.80
CA ASP A 79 -32.30 26.83 6.09
C ASP A 79 -32.61 25.32 6.04
N SER A 80 -31.66 24.52 5.57
CA SER A 80 -31.76 23.06 5.58
C SER A 80 -31.56 22.54 7.00
N HIS A 81 -32.28 21.47 7.37
CA HIS A 81 -32.12 20.79 8.66
C HIS A 81 -30.65 20.42 8.97
N ASP A 82 -29.87 20.08 7.93
CA ASP A 82 -28.45 19.78 8.03
C ASP A 82 -27.61 20.97 8.55
N GLN A 83 -27.91 22.20 8.11
CA GLN A 83 -27.20 23.39 8.62
C GLN A 83 -27.48 23.61 10.11
N ARG A 84 -28.72 23.37 10.57
CA ARG A 84 -29.07 23.52 11.99
C ARG A 84 -28.39 22.49 12.87
N ASP A 85 -28.29 21.24 12.42
CA ASP A 85 -27.59 20.18 13.17
C ASP A 85 -26.07 20.42 13.19
N GLU A 86 -25.51 20.95 12.11
CA GLU A 86 -24.11 21.38 12.06
C GLU A 86 -23.83 22.55 13.00
N GLU A 87 -24.69 23.57 13.01
CA GLU A 87 -24.58 24.71 13.92
C GLU A 87 -24.71 24.29 15.38
N ARG A 88 -25.64 23.38 15.68
CA ARG A 88 -25.83 22.80 17.01
C ARG A 88 -24.59 22.03 17.46
N SER A 89 -24.03 21.21 16.59
CA SER A 89 -22.83 20.43 16.88
C SER A 89 -21.62 21.34 17.10
N ALA A 90 -21.45 22.38 16.26
CA ALA A 90 -20.40 23.38 16.43
C ALA A 90 -20.58 24.18 17.73
N ALA A 91 -21.81 24.49 18.12
CA ALA A 91 -22.12 25.14 19.40
C ALA A 91 -21.77 24.24 20.59
N LEU A 92 -22.10 22.95 20.52
CA LEU A 92 -21.73 21.96 21.53
C LEU A 92 -20.21 21.82 21.66
N ALA A 93 -19.50 21.73 20.54
CA ALA A 93 -18.04 21.65 20.53
C ALA A 93 -17.38 22.92 21.10
N ARG A 94 -17.94 24.12 20.83
CA ARG A 94 -17.50 25.35 21.49
C ARG A 94 -17.68 25.31 23.01
N ARG A 95 -18.83 24.84 23.50
CA ARG A 95 -19.10 24.69 24.94
C ARG A 95 -18.16 23.68 25.59
N ALA A 96 -17.97 22.52 24.96
CA ALA A 96 -17.08 21.48 25.46
C ALA A 96 -15.64 21.93 25.62
N ARG A 97 -15.11 22.67 24.63
CA ARG A 97 -13.76 23.23 24.69
C ARG A 97 -13.58 24.36 25.70
N LEU A 98 -14.67 24.96 26.18
CA LEU A 98 -14.67 25.93 27.28
C LEU A 98 -14.79 25.25 28.65
N GLY A 99 -14.83 23.92 28.71
CA GLY A 99 -15.01 23.14 29.94
C GLY A 99 -16.46 22.91 30.34
N ASP A 100 -17.43 23.33 29.51
CA ASP A 100 -18.87 23.13 29.72
C ASP A 100 -19.35 21.87 28.99
N TYR A 101 -18.65 20.76 29.22
CA TYR A 101 -19.07 19.42 28.82
C TYR A 101 -18.61 18.42 29.86
N ASP A 102 -19.53 17.55 30.24
CA ASP A 102 -19.34 16.65 31.37
C ASP A 102 -18.17 15.69 31.11
N GLU A 103 -17.20 15.74 32.00
CA GLU A 103 -16.00 14.89 31.95
C GLU A 103 -16.37 13.41 32.08
N ASP A 104 -17.41 13.08 32.85
CA ASP A 104 -17.89 11.69 32.98
C ASP A 104 -18.45 11.16 31.65
N LEU A 105 -19.09 12.00 30.84
CA LEU A 105 -19.54 11.61 29.49
C LEU A 105 -18.38 11.37 28.54
N ILE A 106 -17.32 12.17 28.64
CA ILE A 106 -16.10 11.96 27.84
C ILE A 106 -15.45 10.64 28.24
N LEU A 107 -15.30 10.38 29.54
CA LEU A 107 -14.73 9.16 30.07
C LEU A 107 -15.55 7.92 29.71
N GLU A 108 -16.89 8.03 29.71
CA GLU A 108 -17.78 6.95 29.26
C GLU A 108 -17.57 6.65 27.77
N GLN A 109 -17.51 7.67 26.91
CA GLN A 109 -17.22 7.47 25.48
C GLN A 109 -15.82 6.88 25.26
N LEU A 110 -14.85 7.18 26.12
CA LEU A 110 -13.48 6.70 26.06
C LEU A 110 -13.22 5.46 26.94
N ALA A 111 -14.26 4.83 27.51
CA ALA A 111 -14.10 3.79 28.53
C ALA A 111 -13.20 2.63 28.08
N ARG A 112 -13.31 2.20 26.81
CA ARG A 112 -12.45 1.13 26.26
C ARG A 112 -11.00 1.56 26.12
N ASN A 113 -10.75 2.80 25.67
CA ASN A 113 -9.41 3.35 25.59
C ASN A 113 -8.81 3.53 26.99
N ARG A 114 -9.62 3.97 27.96
CA ARG A 114 -9.23 4.12 29.36
C ARG A 114 -8.77 2.80 29.97
N VAL A 115 -9.53 1.72 29.77
CA VAL A 115 -9.15 0.38 30.25
C VAL A 115 -7.87 -0.11 29.57
N PHE A 116 -7.73 0.14 28.27
CA PHE A 116 -6.55 -0.31 27.51
C PHE A 116 -5.28 0.47 27.85
N LEU A 117 -5.35 1.81 27.86
CA LEU A 117 -4.20 2.71 28.04
C LEU A 117 -3.93 3.07 29.50
N THR A 118 -4.80 2.66 30.43
CA THR A 118 -4.87 3.15 31.82
C THR A 118 -5.26 4.63 31.92
N ASP A 119 -5.58 5.08 33.13
CA ASP A 119 -5.88 6.50 33.40
C ASP A 119 -4.70 7.41 33.03
N GLU A 120 -3.47 6.99 33.33
CA GLU A 120 -2.27 7.79 33.05
C GLU A 120 -2.03 7.93 31.54
N GLY A 121 -2.12 6.83 30.79
CA GLY A 121 -1.94 6.84 29.34
C GLY A 121 -3.03 7.66 28.66
N LEU A 122 -4.29 7.51 29.08
CA LEU A 122 -5.39 8.32 28.56
C LEU A 122 -5.17 9.81 28.85
N ALA A 123 -4.72 10.18 30.06
CA ALA A 123 -4.43 11.57 30.40
C ALA A 123 -3.30 12.15 29.52
N LYS A 124 -2.25 11.38 29.22
CA LYS A 124 -1.21 11.80 28.26
C LYS A 124 -1.78 12.04 26.87
N LEU A 125 -2.61 11.12 26.37
CA LEU A 125 -3.24 11.25 25.05
C LEU A 125 -4.20 12.45 25.00
N ARG A 126 -4.99 12.68 26.05
CA ARG A 126 -5.89 13.84 26.16
C ARG A 126 -5.17 15.18 26.21
N ASN A 127 -3.97 15.21 26.79
CA ASN A 127 -3.12 16.41 26.80
C ASN A 127 -2.24 16.55 25.55
N ALA A 128 -2.26 15.58 24.63
CA ALA A 128 -1.36 15.59 23.49
C ALA A 128 -1.75 16.64 22.43
N PHE A 129 -0.73 17.20 21.80
CA PHE A 129 -0.84 18.02 20.60
C PHE A 129 -0.18 17.30 19.42
N VAL A 130 -0.99 16.82 18.49
CA VAL A 130 -0.52 16.12 17.29
C VAL A 130 -0.74 16.97 16.04
N VAL A 131 0.27 17.05 15.19
CA VAL A 131 0.18 17.73 13.88
C VAL A 131 0.09 16.68 12.78
N VAL A 132 -0.92 16.78 11.92
CA VAL A 132 -1.12 15.91 10.76
C VAL A 132 -0.92 16.72 9.48
N VAL A 133 0.07 16.33 8.68
CA VAL A 133 0.40 16.97 7.40
C VAL A 133 -0.02 16.07 6.26
N GLY A 134 -0.99 16.52 5.46
CA GLY A 134 -1.72 15.73 4.48
C GLY A 134 -2.96 15.08 5.09
N CYS A 135 -4.14 15.49 4.62
CA CYS A 135 -5.47 15.04 5.04
C CYS A 135 -6.15 14.18 3.95
N GLY A 136 -5.35 13.47 3.13
CA GLY A 136 -5.83 12.52 2.14
C GLY A 136 -6.29 11.18 2.74
N GLY A 137 -6.15 10.08 1.99
CA GLY A 137 -6.64 8.77 2.43
C GLY A 137 -5.98 8.24 3.71
N VAL A 138 -4.69 8.50 3.92
CA VAL A 138 -3.97 8.09 5.14
C VAL A 138 -4.26 9.04 6.30
N GLY A 139 -3.99 10.33 6.10
CA GLY A 139 -4.09 11.32 7.18
C GLY A 139 -5.50 11.54 7.70
N SER A 140 -6.54 11.43 6.85
CA SER A 140 -7.94 11.51 7.32
C SER A 140 -8.30 10.37 8.27
N HIS A 141 -7.86 9.14 7.98
CA HIS A 141 -8.06 7.98 8.85
C HIS A 141 -7.25 8.09 10.14
N ALA A 142 -5.99 8.54 10.06
CA ALA A 142 -5.18 8.77 11.25
C ALA A 142 -5.80 9.83 12.18
N THR A 143 -6.25 10.95 11.60
CA THR A 143 -6.92 12.04 12.33
C THR A 143 -8.19 11.55 13.01
N ALA A 144 -9.04 10.82 12.28
CA ALA A 144 -10.29 10.30 12.81
C ALA A 144 -10.07 9.31 13.96
N ALA A 145 -9.08 8.43 13.83
CA ALA A 145 -8.72 7.49 14.89
C ALA A 145 -8.17 8.21 16.13
N LEU A 146 -7.25 9.15 15.97
CA LEU A 146 -6.69 9.92 17.09
C LEU A 146 -7.75 10.72 17.86
N ALA A 147 -8.62 11.44 17.14
CA ALA A 147 -9.70 12.20 17.76
C ALA A 147 -10.61 11.28 18.58
N ARG A 148 -11.10 10.19 17.97
CA ARG A 148 -11.98 9.20 18.60
C ARG A 148 -11.34 8.48 19.79
N SER A 149 -10.01 8.40 19.83
CA SER A 149 -9.28 7.83 20.95
C SER A 149 -9.00 8.79 22.10
N GLY A 150 -9.40 10.06 21.96
CA GLY A 150 -9.30 11.07 23.01
C GLY A 150 -8.16 12.07 22.83
N CYS A 151 -7.50 12.13 21.67
CA CYS A 151 -6.47 13.15 21.43
C CYS A 151 -7.06 14.56 21.60
N GLY A 152 -6.43 15.38 22.45
CA GLY A 152 -6.99 16.69 22.82
C GLY A 152 -6.82 17.76 21.75
N ARG A 153 -5.66 17.83 21.12
CA ARG A 153 -5.34 18.89 20.14
C ARG A 153 -4.80 18.30 18.84
N LEU A 154 -5.40 18.70 17.72
CA LEU A 154 -5.05 18.27 16.39
C LEU A 154 -4.86 19.49 15.48
N ARG A 155 -3.64 19.71 14.97
CA ARG A 155 -3.41 20.65 13.86
C ARG A 155 -3.41 19.88 12.55
N LEU A 156 -4.22 20.32 11.60
CA LEU A 156 -4.38 19.71 10.30
C LEU A 156 -3.81 20.65 9.23
N ILE A 157 -2.84 20.19 8.45
CA ILE A 157 -2.22 20.96 7.37
C ILE A 157 -2.46 20.23 6.05
N ASP A 158 -3.28 20.81 5.19
CA ASP A 158 -3.52 20.35 3.82
C ASP A 158 -4.08 21.53 3.01
N PHE A 159 -3.68 21.70 1.76
CA PHE A 159 -4.18 22.76 0.88
C PHE A 159 -5.34 22.30 -0.02
N ASP A 160 -5.54 20.98 -0.13
CA ASP A 160 -6.50 20.40 -1.05
C ASP A 160 -7.94 20.54 -0.55
N GLN A 161 -8.84 20.52 -1.52
CA GLN A 161 -10.27 20.33 -1.32
C GLN A 161 -10.67 18.87 -1.50
N VAL A 162 -11.82 18.49 -0.93
CA VAL A 162 -12.44 17.19 -1.19
C VAL A 162 -12.88 17.14 -2.66
N SER A 163 -12.41 16.14 -3.39
CA SER A 163 -12.87 15.84 -4.75
C SER A 163 -13.82 14.64 -4.75
N LEU A 164 -14.58 14.45 -5.83
CA LEU A 164 -15.36 13.21 -6.02
C LEU A 164 -14.48 11.95 -5.93
N SER A 165 -13.27 12.01 -6.49
CA SER A 165 -12.30 10.92 -6.41
C SER A 165 -11.70 10.71 -5.03
N SER A 166 -11.88 11.64 -4.09
CA SER A 166 -11.45 11.49 -2.69
C SER A 166 -12.38 10.56 -1.91
N LEU A 167 -13.66 10.47 -2.30
CA LEU A 167 -14.70 9.74 -1.56
C LEU A 167 -14.46 8.22 -1.48
N ASN A 168 -13.62 7.66 -2.36
CA ASN A 168 -13.28 6.23 -2.32
C ASN A 168 -12.34 5.86 -1.16
N ARG A 169 -11.69 6.84 -0.51
CA ARG A 169 -10.63 6.60 0.47
C ARG A 169 -10.50 7.63 1.60
N HIS A 170 -11.23 8.74 1.56
CA HIS A 170 -11.21 9.73 2.64
C HIS A 170 -12.12 9.28 3.78
N ALA A 171 -11.66 9.37 5.03
CA ALA A 171 -12.32 8.72 6.16
C ALA A 171 -13.74 9.23 6.48
N VAL A 172 -13.99 10.51 6.23
CA VAL A 172 -15.21 11.20 6.72
C VAL A 172 -15.97 12.01 5.68
N ALA A 173 -15.42 12.13 4.46
CA ALA A 173 -15.99 13.01 3.45
C ALA A 173 -17.20 12.36 2.80
N THR A 174 -18.20 13.20 2.51
CA THR A 174 -19.45 12.82 1.84
C THR A 174 -19.59 13.59 0.52
N LEU A 175 -20.61 13.26 -0.27
CA LEU A 175 -20.92 13.99 -1.51
C LEU A 175 -21.13 15.49 -1.26
N ALA A 176 -21.72 15.87 -0.11
CA ALA A 176 -21.94 17.25 0.26
C ALA A 176 -20.63 18.02 0.58
N ASP A 177 -19.54 17.31 0.86
CA ASP A 177 -18.26 17.94 1.21
C ASP A 177 -17.40 18.25 -0.02
N VAL A 178 -17.79 17.82 -1.23
CA VAL A 178 -17.03 18.07 -2.46
C VAL A 178 -16.85 19.59 -2.68
N GLY A 179 -15.61 20.02 -2.90
CA GLY A 179 -15.21 21.43 -2.98
C GLY A 179 -14.88 22.10 -1.64
N THR A 180 -15.13 21.42 -0.51
CA THR A 180 -14.74 21.93 0.82
C THR A 180 -13.28 21.59 1.10
N PRO A 181 -12.49 22.48 1.73
CA PRO A 181 -11.13 22.15 2.19
C PRO A 181 -11.12 20.89 3.07
N LYS A 182 -10.20 19.95 2.79
CA LYS A 182 -10.14 18.66 3.50
C LYS A 182 -9.99 18.82 5.02
N VAL A 183 -9.17 19.80 5.45
CA VAL A 183 -8.99 20.13 6.87
C VAL A 183 -10.31 20.55 7.53
N GLN A 184 -11.16 21.30 6.82
CA GLN A 184 -12.45 21.75 7.34
C GLN A 184 -13.48 20.61 7.36
N CYS A 185 -13.48 19.74 6.35
CA CYS A 185 -14.31 18.53 6.32
C CYS A 185 -14.03 17.63 7.54
N LEU A 186 -12.75 17.40 7.86
CA LEU A 186 -12.33 16.65 9.04
C LEU A 186 -12.81 17.29 10.34
N ARG A 187 -12.53 18.57 10.54
CA ARG A 187 -12.98 19.30 11.74
C ARG A 187 -14.50 19.22 11.88
N LYS A 188 -15.23 19.57 10.81
CA LYS A 188 -16.70 19.58 10.78
C LYS A 188 -17.27 18.23 11.23
N ARG A 189 -16.80 17.11 10.66
CA ARG A 189 -17.34 15.80 11.02
C ARG A 189 -16.90 15.33 12.40
N LEU A 190 -15.64 15.56 12.77
CA LEU A 190 -15.10 15.06 14.03
C LEU A 190 -15.59 15.88 15.24
N GLU A 191 -15.90 17.16 15.09
CA GLU A 191 -16.55 17.96 16.14
C GLU A 191 -17.93 17.40 16.55
N GLN A 192 -18.63 16.71 15.65
CA GLN A 192 -19.89 16.02 15.94
C GLN A 192 -19.71 14.76 16.81
N ILE A 193 -18.49 14.21 16.84
CA ILE A 193 -18.18 12.93 17.50
C ILE A 193 -17.37 13.16 18.77
N THR A 194 -16.42 14.09 18.72
CA THR A 194 -15.46 14.40 19.78
C THR A 194 -15.45 15.90 20.02
N PRO A 195 -16.54 16.46 20.59
CA PRO A 195 -16.68 17.91 20.77
C PRO A 195 -15.59 18.53 21.65
N TRP A 196 -14.92 17.74 22.49
CA TRP A 196 -13.80 18.16 23.34
C TRP A 196 -12.47 18.33 22.59
N THR A 197 -12.31 17.78 21.38
CA THR A 197 -11.06 17.90 20.63
C THR A 197 -10.93 19.30 20.01
N HIS A 198 -9.76 19.90 20.16
CA HIS A 198 -9.41 21.19 19.57
C HIS A 198 -8.74 20.99 18.21
N PHE A 199 -9.33 21.56 17.17
CA PHE A 199 -8.79 21.49 15.81
C PHE A 199 -8.21 22.84 15.38
N ASP A 200 -6.97 22.84 14.89
CA ASP A 200 -6.35 23.97 14.19
C ASP A 200 -6.19 23.61 12.71
N CYS A 201 -7.04 24.17 11.86
CA CYS A 201 -7.10 23.85 10.43
C CYS A 201 -6.29 24.86 9.61
N ARG A 202 -5.16 24.43 9.07
CA ARG A 202 -4.28 25.21 8.19
C ARG A 202 -4.47 24.76 6.74
N ASN A 203 -5.30 25.50 6.00
CA ASN A 203 -5.55 25.23 4.59
C ASN A 203 -4.38 25.71 3.71
N GLN A 204 -3.22 25.07 3.82
CA GLN A 204 -1.95 25.51 3.24
C GLN A 204 -1.09 24.31 2.84
N LEU A 205 -0.22 24.52 1.84
CA LEU A 205 0.77 23.53 1.44
C LEU A 205 1.91 23.54 2.45
N PHE A 206 2.41 22.35 2.80
CA PHE A 206 3.62 22.28 3.61
C PHE A 206 4.86 22.62 2.77
N GLY A 207 5.72 23.50 3.31
CA GLY A 207 6.97 23.88 2.67
C GLY A 207 8.05 24.26 3.68
N GLU A 208 9.32 24.07 3.31
CA GLU A 208 10.46 24.31 4.20
C GLU A 208 10.50 25.74 4.75
N GLY A 209 10.23 26.75 3.90
CA GLY A 209 10.26 28.17 4.28
C GLY A 209 9.14 28.60 5.24
N VAL A 210 8.10 27.79 5.42
CA VAL A 210 6.97 28.06 6.33
C VAL A 210 6.83 27.00 7.42
N ALA A 211 7.76 26.04 7.48
CA ALA A 211 7.71 24.91 8.42
C ALA A 211 7.75 25.38 9.88
N GLU A 212 8.46 26.48 10.16
CA GLU A 212 8.54 27.07 11.51
C GLU A 212 7.20 27.57 12.02
N ASP A 213 6.41 28.24 11.17
CA ASP A 213 5.05 28.68 11.52
C ASP A 213 4.08 27.49 11.59
N GLN A 214 4.14 26.60 10.59
CA GLN A 214 3.22 25.48 10.49
C GLN A 214 3.37 24.47 11.64
N LEU A 215 4.60 24.23 12.08
CA LEU A 215 4.93 23.34 13.20
C LEU A 215 5.18 24.10 14.51
N ALA A 216 4.81 25.39 14.57
CA ALA A 216 4.94 26.21 15.76
C ALA A 216 4.17 25.60 16.95
N PRO A 217 4.59 25.92 18.19
CA PRO A 217 3.82 25.57 19.38
C PRO A 217 2.35 26.01 19.30
N TRP A 218 1.51 25.37 20.09
CA TRP A 218 0.15 25.82 20.34
C TRP A 218 0.16 27.18 21.06
N ASN A 219 -1.02 27.82 21.17
CA ASN A 219 -1.14 29.18 21.72
C ASN A 219 -0.65 29.32 23.17
N ASP A 220 -0.59 28.23 23.94
CA ASP A 220 -0.08 28.18 25.32
C ASP A 220 1.40 27.76 25.39
N GLY A 221 2.10 27.71 24.26
CA GLY A 221 3.51 27.34 24.16
C GLY A 221 3.76 25.82 24.11
N GLN A 222 2.72 24.98 24.13
CA GLN A 222 2.89 23.54 24.00
C GLN A 222 3.44 23.17 22.62
N LYS A 223 4.64 22.57 22.58
CA LYS A 223 5.23 22.03 21.34
C LYS A 223 4.45 20.81 20.83
N PRO A 224 4.49 20.51 19.52
CA PRO A 224 3.95 19.27 18.99
C PRO A 224 4.50 18.06 19.78
N THR A 225 3.60 17.27 20.34
CA THR A 225 3.93 15.98 20.96
C THR A 225 4.34 14.97 19.90
N TYR A 226 3.69 15.02 18.73
CA TYR A 226 4.00 14.15 17.61
C TYR A 226 3.60 14.81 16.27
N VAL A 227 4.33 14.49 15.20
CA VAL A 227 4.03 14.91 13.83
C VAL A 227 3.76 13.68 12.96
N ILE A 228 2.67 13.73 12.19
CA ILE A 228 2.30 12.69 11.23
C ILE A 228 2.50 13.25 9.83
N ASP A 229 3.37 12.61 9.06
CA ASP A 229 3.54 12.87 7.63
C ASP A 229 2.71 11.90 6.81
N ALA A 230 1.66 12.41 6.17
CA ALA A 230 0.81 11.71 5.20
C ALA A 230 0.83 12.40 3.83
N ILE A 231 1.92 13.11 3.51
CA ILE A 231 2.14 13.82 2.23
C ILE A 231 2.45 12.79 1.12
N ASP A 232 2.01 13.06 -0.10
CA ASP A 232 2.32 12.25 -1.29
C ASP A 232 3.40 12.87 -2.21
N ASN A 233 3.57 14.20 -2.18
CA ASN A 233 4.68 14.92 -2.82
C ASN A 233 6.02 14.65 -2.11
N ILE A 234 7.06 14.34 -2.89
CA ILE A 234 8.38 13.95 -2.36
C ILE A 234 9.10 15.13 -1.71
N ASP A 235 9.05 16.32 -2.31
CA ASP A 235 9.79 17.49 -1.83
C ASP A 235 9.25 18.01 -0.50
N SER A 236 7.94 18.22 -0.39
CA SER A 236 7.30 18.58 0.88
C SER A 236 7.50 17.51 1.95
N LYS A 237 7.47 16.22 1.58
CA LYS A 237 7.75 15.10 2.50
C LYS A 237 9.19 15.15 3.03
N VAL A 238 10.17 15.29 2.14
CA VAL A 238 11.58 15.35 2.55
C VAL A 238 11.84 16.59 3.42
N ALA A 239 11.27 17.74 3.05
CA ALA A 239 11.36 18.97 3.83
C ALA A 239 10.80 18.79 5.25
N LEU A 240 9.61 18.18 5.38
CA LEU A 240 8.97 17.92 6.67
C LEU A 240 9.84 17.01 7.55
N LEU A 241 10.27 15.88 7.01
CA LEU A 241 11.05 14.88 7.76
C LEU A 241 12.42 15.42 8.16
N HIS A 242 13.08 16.16 7.27
CA HIS A 242 14.34 16.83 7.57
C HIS A 242 14.17 17.89 8.66
N TYR A 243 13.15 18.75 8.55
CA TYR A 243 12.86 19.77 9.56
C TYR A 243 12.57 19.15 10.93
N CYS A 244 11.74 18.10 11.00
CA CYS A 244 11.43 17.43 12.25
C CYS A 244 12.69 16.81 12.88
N LYS A 245 13.52 16.12 12.08
CA LYS A 245 14.76 15.51 12.56
C LYS A 245 15.76 16.56 13.05
N LYS A 246 15.92 17.67 12.33
CA LYS A 246 16.81 18.78 12.68
C LYS A 246 16.40 19.46 13.99
N ASN A 247 15.09 19.58 14.25
CA ASN A 247 14.56 20.27 15.43
C ASN A 247 14.15 19.33 16.58
N GLY A 248 14.42 18.02 16.45
CA GLY A 248 14.08 17.03 17.48
C GLY A 248 12.58 16.85 17.71
N LEU A 249 11.75 17.08 16.68
CA LEU A 249 10.31 16.83 16.75
C LEU A 249 10.02 15.35 16.43
N PRO A 250 9.30 14.61 17.31
CA PRO A 250 8.89 13.24 17.02
C PRO A 250 8.01 13.19 15.77
N VAL A 251 8.35 12.31 14.84
CA VAL A 251 7.66 12.21 13.54
C VAL A 251 7.56 10.77 13.07
N ILE A 252 6.42 10.41 12.50
CA ILE A 252 6.21 9.18 11.73
C ILE A 252 5.78 9.54 10.31
N SER A 253 6.30 8.81 9.32
CA SER A 253 5.96 9.02 7.92
C SER A 253 5.21 7.85 7.30
N SER A 254 4.16 8.16 6.55
CA SER A 254 3.54 7.23 5.63
C SER A 254 4.28 7.22 4.29
N MET A 255 4.72 6.03 3.90
CA MET A 255 5.17 5.75 2.54
C MET A 255 3.94 5.53 1.63
N GLY A 256 4.16 5.12 0.38
CA GLY A 256 3.11 4.98 -0.62
C GLY A 256 2.14 3.85 -0.29
N ALA A 257 0.85 4.16 -0.12
CA ALA A 257 -0.22 3.18 0.06
C ALA A 257 -0.94 2.78 -1.25
N GLY A 258 -0.59 3.41 -2.37
CA GLY A 258 -1.16 3.13 -3.69
C GLY A 258 -0.65 1.82 -4.31
N CYS A 259 -1.40 1.30 -5.29
CA CYS A 259 -1.10 0.05 -6.01
C CYS A 259 -0.89 -1.18 -5.10
N LYS A 260 -1.49 -1.18 -3.91
CA LYS A 260 -1.39 -2.25 -2.91
C LYS A 260 -2.76 -2.82 -2.60
N SER A 261 -2.77 -4.05 -2.14
CA SER A 261 -3.98 -4.82 -1.86
C SER A 261 -3.88 -5.70 -0.62
N ASP A 262 -2.66 -6.00 -0.13
CA ASP A 262 -2.45 -6.93 0.97
C ASP A 262 -2.14 -6.20 2.29
N PRO A 263 -3.12 -6.07 3.21
CA PRO A 263 -2.91 -5.40 4.48
C PRO A 263 -1.99 -6.19 5.43
N THR A 264 -1.79 -7.50 5.21
CA THR A 264 -0.92 -8.33 6.07
C THR A 264 0.56 -8.03 5.85
N ARG A 265 0.90 -7.32 4.77
CA ARG A 265 2.26 -6.91 4.42
C ARG A 265 2.55 -5.47 4.80
N VAL A 266 1.80 -4.88 5.73
CA VAL A 266 2.03 -3.53 6.25
C VAL A 266 2.89 -3.61 7.51
N PHE A 267 3.95 -2.81 7.55
CA PHE A 267 4.94 -2.82 8.61
C PHE A 267 5.25 -1.41 9.09
N ILE A 268 5.58 -1.30 10.37
CA ILE A 268 6.15 -0.10 10.99
C ILE A 268 7.62 -0.41 11.28
N GLY A 269 8.53 0.42 10.82
CA GLY A 269 9.96 0.26 11.05
C GLY A 269 10.75 1.50 10.65
N ASP A 270 12.06 1.46 10.78
CA ASP A 270 12.89 2.61 10.41
C ASP A 270 12.88 2.87 8.89
N ILE A 271 13.00 4.14 8.49
CA ILE A 271 13.08 4.54 7.09
C ILE A 271 14.19 3.81 6.31
N SER A 272 15.30 3.43 6.96
CA SER A 272 16.38 2.66 6.36
C SER A 272 15.95 1.25 5.93
N ALA A 273 14.94 0.66 6.57
CA ALA A 273 14.45 -0.70 6.32
C ALA A 273 13.44 -0.78 5.15
N SER A 274 12.84 0.35 4.77
CA SER A 274 11.88 0.39 3.65
C SER A 274 12.55 0.06 2.30
N ALA A 275 11.92 -0.71 1.40
CA ALA A 275 12.60 -1.11 0.15
C ALA A 275 11.76 -1.24 -1.12
N GLU A 276 10.47 -1.54 -1.00
CA GLU A 276 9.67 -1.93 -2.17
C GLU A 276 9.00 -0.75 -2.88
N ASP A 277 8.65 0.32 -2.17
CA ASP A 277 7.88 1.43 -2.72
C ASP A 277 8.75 2.54 -3.36
N PRO A 278 8.45 2.99 -4.59
CA PRO A 278 9.16 4.11 -5.24
C PRO A 278 9.17 5.43 -4.45
N LEU A 279 8.06 5.77 -3.76
CA LEU A 279 8.00 6.98 -2.93
C LEU A 279 9.03 6.87 -1.81
N SER A 280 8.97 5.76 -1.07
CA SER A 280 9.91 5.43 -0.01
C SER A 280 11.38 5.45 -0.42
N ARG A 281 11.71 4.82 -1.56
CA ARG A 281 13.08 4.78 -2.09
C ARG A 281 13.62 6.18 -2.39
N THR A 282 12.80 7.03 -3.01
CA THR A 282 13.21 8.39 -3.40
C THR A 282 13.35 9.30 -2.18
N THR A 283 12.39 9.25 -1.25
CA THR A 283 12.45 9.97 0.03
C THR A 283 13.69 9.58 0.83
N ARG A 284 13.97 8.27 0.97
CA ARG A 284 15.18 7.79 1.65
C ARG A 284 16.46 8.29 0.99
N ARG A 285 16.55 8.25 -0.35
CA ARG A 285 17.73 8.75 -1.07
C ARG A 285 17.93 10.25 -0.84
N ARG A 286 16.87 11.06 -0.91
CA ARG A 286 16.95 12.51 -0.69
C ARG A 286 17.31 12.85 0.76
N LEU A 287 16.72 12.19 1.75
CA LEU A 287 17.07 12.36 3.15
C LEU A 287 18.53 11.99 3.45
N ARG A 288 19.06 10.92 2.83
CA ARG A 288 20.48 10.55 2.96
C ARG A 288 21.42 11.63 2.44
N MET A 289 21.06 12.33 1.36
CA MET A 289 21.85 13.46 0.84
C MET A 289 21.84 14.65 1.81
N LEU A 290 20.80 14.80 2.62
CA LEU A 290 20.69 15.79 3.69
C LEU A 290 21.27 15.30 5.03
N GLY A 291 21.96 14.15 5.05
CA GLY A 291 22.60 13.60 6.25
C GLY A 291 21.70 12.77 7.17
N VAL A 292 20.43 12.56 6.81
CA VAL A 292 19.48 11.74 7.59
C VAL A 292 19.44 10.32 7.01
N LYS A 293 20.06 9.36 7.73
CA LYS A 293 20.19 7.96 7.28
C LYS A 293 19.15 7.02 7.88
N ASP A 294 18.75 7.28 9.12
CA ASP A 294 17.92 6.47 9.99
C ASP A 294 17.29 7.32 11.12
N GLY A 295 16.55 6.66 12.01
CA GLY A 295 15.89 7.22 13.17
C GLY A 295 14.63 8.00 12.83
N ILE A 296 13.90 7.57 11.79
CA ILE A 296 12.56 8.06 11.46
C ILE A 296 11.68 6.82 11.28
N PRO A 297 10.70 6.58 12.17
CA PRO A 297 9.73 5.52 11.99
C PRO A 297 8.86 5.81 10.75
N VAL A 298 8.65 4.78 9.94
CA VAL A 298 7.82 4.84 8.75
C VAL A 298 6.87 3.66 8.70
N ILE A 299 5.67 3.90 8.18
CA ILE A 299 4.79 2.84 7.74
C ILE A 299 5.01 2.56 6.26
N TYR A 300 5.22 1.30 5.92
CA TYR A 300 5.43 0.85 4.55
C TYR A 300 4.79 -0.52 4.34
N SER A 301 4.80 -0.96 3.09
CA SER A 301 4.38 -2.32 2.77
C SER A 301 5.46 -3.01 1.97
N SER A 302 5.67 -4.29 2.26
CA SER A 302 6.58 -5.16 1.52
C SER A 302 5.91 -5.78 0.28
N GLU A 303 4.66 -5.42 -0.04
CA GLU A 303 3.98 -5.91 -1.24
C GLU A 303 4.71 -5.42 -2.49
N LYS A 304 5.19 -6.38 -3.29
CA LYS A 304 5.85 -6.11 -4.57
C LYS A 304 4.80 -5.83 -5.66
N ALA A 305 5.11 -4.91 -6.56
CA ALA A 305 4.39 -4.80 -7.82
C ALA A 305 4.61 -6.07 -8.66
N GLY A 306 3.60 -6.53 -9.39
CA GLY A 306 3.70 -7.75 -10.19
C GLY A 306 2.64 -7.82 -11.31
N PRO A 307 2.73 -8.83 -12.18
CA PRO A 307 1.73 -9.05 -13.24
C PRO A 307 0.31 -9.17 -12.65
N GLY A 308 -0.67 -8.51 -13.26
CA GLY A 308 -2.06 -8.48 -12.78
C GLY A 308 -2.33 -7.60 -11.54
N LYS A 309 -1.29 -7.02 -10.92
CA LYS A 309 -1.46 -6.00 -9.88
C LYS A 309 -1.69 -4.63 -10.50
N ALA A 310 -2.37 -3.74 -9.78
CA ALA A 310 -2.59 -2.37 -10.21
C ALA A 310 -1.24 -1.64 -10.41
N GLN A 311 -1.11 -0.91 -11.51
CA GLN A 311 0.09 -0.16 -11.87
C GLN A 311 -0.25 1.31 -12.09
N LEU A 312 0.77 2.15 -12.09
CA LEU A 312 0.64 3.57 -12.44
C LEU A 312 -0.03 3.68 -13.81
N LEU A 313 -1.16 4.38 -13.91
CA LEU A 313 -1.87 4.53 -15.16
C LEU A 313 -1.06 5.42 -16.13
N PRO A 314 -1.06 5.10 -17.43
CA PRO A 314 -0.49 6.00 -18.44
C PRO A 314 -1.29 7.31 -18.46
N LEU A 315 -0.63 8.41 -18.84
CA LEU A 315 -1.32 9.67 -19.05
C LEU A 315 -2.21 9.57 -20.30
N PRO A 316 -3.39 10.20 -20.30
CA PRO A 316 -4.17 10.39 -21.53
C PRO A 316 -3.33 11.11 -22.60
N GLU A 317 -3.45 10.67 -23.86
CA GLU A 317 -2.69 11.24 -24.99
C GLU A 317 -2.93 12.76 -25.17
N GLU A 318 -4.12 13.24 -24.80
CA GLU A 318 -4.49 14.66 -24.80
C GLU A 318 -3.66 15.52 -23.83
N GLU A 319 -3.18 14.95 -22.72
CA GLU A 319 -2.31 15.66 -21.77
C GLU A 319 -0.85 15.67 -22.23
N PHE A 320 -0.41 14.63 -22.93
CA PHE A 320 0.91 14.64 -23.60
C PHE A 320 1.02 15.76 -24.65
N ALA A 321 -0.09 16.13 -25.29
CA ALA A 321 -0.13 17.20 -26.29
C ALA A 321 -0.01 18.61 -25.68
N LYS A 322 -0.24 18.78 -24.36
CA LYS A 322 -0.26 20.10 -23.69
C LYS A 322 1.11 20.58 -23.19
N GLY A 323 2.19 19.83 -23.38
CA GLY A 323 3.56 20.28 -23.08
C GLY A 323 4.33 19.39 -22.09
N GLN A 324 5.41 19.91 -21.50
CA GLN A 324 6.28 19.15 -20.61
C GLN A 324 5.50 18.68 -19.37
N VAL A 325 5.49 17.37 -19.17
CA VAL A 325 4.67 16.63 -18.20
C VAL A 325 4.82 17.09 -16.74
N GLY A 326 5.85 17.85 -16.39
CA GLY A 326 6.02 18.43 -15.05
C GLY A 326 5.18 19.70 -14.77
N GLU A 327 4.67 20.36 -15.82
CA GLU A 327 4.01 21.67 -15.74
C GLU A 327 2.47 21.59 -15.85
N LEU A 328 1.91 20.39 -16.04
CA LEU A 328 0.46 20.17 -16.19
C LEU A 328 -0.28 20.03 -14.85
N GLY A 329 0.45 19.91 -13.74
CA GLY A 329 -0.13 20.00 -12.40
C GLY A 329 -0.50 21.44 -12.05
N VAL A 330 -1.47 21.61 -11.14
CA VAL A 330 -1.79 22.93 -10.54
C VAL A 330 -0.55 23.56 -9.87
N LEU A 331 0.46 22.73 -9.55
CA LEU A 331 1.78 23.11 -9.08
C LEU A 331 2.86 22.34 -9.86
N PRO A 332 4.04 22.93 -10.10
CA PRO A 332 5.21 22.20 -10.62
C PRO A 332 5.51 20.99 -9.72
N ASP A 333 5.85 19.84 -10.32
CA ASP A 333 6.20 18.58 -9.64
C ASP A 333 5.03 17.81 -8.97
N PHE A 334 3.77 18.19 -9.21
CA PHE A 334 2.62 17.39 -8.77
C PHE A 334 2.34 16.22 -9.73
N ARG A 335 1.95 15.04 -9.21
CA ARG A 335 1.76 13.84 -10.03
C ARG A 335 0.60 14.02 -11.02
N VAL A 336 0.94 14.19 -12.30
CA VAL A 336 -0.01 14.15 -13.43
C VAL A 336 -0.59 12.72 -13.61
N ARG A 337 0.15 11.68 -13.18
CA ARG A 337 -0.28 10.27 -13.30
C ARG A 337 -1.09 9.82 -12.10
N ILE A 338 -2.32 9.35 -12.37
CA ILE A 338 -3.21 8.77 -11.36
C ILE A 338 -2.66 7.41 -10.93
N LEU A 339 -2.29 7.30 -9.65
CA LEU A 339 -2.05 5.99 -9.02
C LEU A 339 -3.39 5.36 -8.65
N PRO A 340 -3.69 4.13 -9.10
CA PRO A 340 -4.83 3.40 -8.59
C PRO A 340 -4.69 3.15 -7.08
N VAL A 341 -5.75 3.39 -6.34
CA VAL A 341 -5.79 3.22 -4.89
C VAL A 341 -7.03 2.44 -4.51
N LEU A 342 -6.81 1.29 -3.85
CA LEU A 342 -7.86 0.60 -3.12
C LEU A 342 -7.99 1.25 -1.74
N GLY A 343 -9.15 1.81 -1.42
CA GLY A 343 -9.34 2.65 -0.21
C GLY A 343 -8.99 1.97 1.11
N THR A 344 -9.03 0.64 1.17
CA THR A 344 -8.64 -0.15 2.34
C THR A 344 -7.16 0.05 2.72
N MET A 345 -6.26 0.19 1.75
CA MET A 345 -4.82 0.29 2.04
C MET A 345 -4.44 1.62 2.70
N PRO A 346 -4.82 2.81 2.17
CA PRO A 346 -4.62 4.06 2.89
C PRO A 346 -5.27 4.08 4.27
N ALA A 347 -6.45 3.48 4.42
CA ALA A 347 -7.13 3.39 5.71
C ALA A 347 -6.30 2.58 6.71
N VAL A 348 -5.83 1.38 6.34
CA VAL A 348 -4.95 0.55 7.18
C VAL A 348 -3.66 1.29 7.54
N PHE A 349 -3.05 1.98 6.57
CA PHE A 349 -1.87 2.81 6.84
C PHE A 349 -2.18 3.91 7.88
N GLY A 350 -3.29 4.62 7.73
CA GLY A 350 -3.72 5.66 8.64
C GLY A 350 -4.00 5.14 10.05
N LEU A 351 -4.66 3.98 10.16
CA LEU A 351 -4.95 3.33 11.43
C LEU A 351 -3.67 2.86 12.15
N CYS A 352 -2.74 2.26 11.41
CA CYS A 352 -1.45 1.85 11.98
C CYS A 352 -0.59 3.05 12.40
N VAL A 353 -0.63 4.17 11.66
CA VAL A 353 0.01 5.43 12.06
C VAL A 353 -0.59 5.96 13.35
N ALA A 354 -1.92 6.05 13.44
CA ALA A 354 -2.58 6.50 14.66
C ALA A 354 -2.26 5.58 15.84
N ASN A 355 -2.26 4.27 15.63
CA ASN A 355 -1.87 3.29 16.64
C ASN A 355 -0.45 3.57 17.15
N HIS A 356 0.53 3.67 16.27
CA HIS A 356 1.91 3.99 16.66
C HIS A 356 1.99 5.27 17.51
N VAL A 357 1.36 6.35 17.05
CA VAL A 357 1.38 7.63 17.74
C VAL A 357 0.72 7.55 19.12
N MET A 358 -0.40 6.85 19.25
CA MET A 358 -1.05 6.65 20.55
C MET A 358 -0.15 5.87 21.52
N LEU A 359 0.46 4.77 21.08
CA LEU A 359 1.31 3.95 21.93
C LEU A 359 2.58 4.70 22.35
N GLU A 360 3.20 5.46 21.44
CA GLU A 360 4.34 6.34 21.74
C GLU A 360 3.98 7.43 22.76
N ILE A 361 2.88 8.16 22.55
CA ILE A 361 2.44 9.24 23.45
C ILE A 361 2.13 8.72 24.85
N THR A 362 1.44 7.58 24.92
CA THR A 362 1.01 7.00 26.19
C THR A 362 2.14 6.27 26.92
N GLY A 363 3.23 5.93 26.22
CA GLY A 363 4.28 5.05 26.72
C GLY A 363 3.84 3.60 26.85
N TYR A 364 2.81 3.20 26.10
CA TYR A 364 2.33 1.82 26.09
C TYR A 364 3.37 0.90 25.43
N PRO A 365 3.72 -0.24 26.05
CA PRO A 365 4.77 -1.11 25.54
C PRO A 365 4.38 -1.69 24.18
N HIS A 366 5.24 -1.46 23.18
CA HIS A 366 5.01 -1.96 21.84
C HIS A 366 6.33 -2.19 21.11
N ASP A 367 6.46 -3.38 20.52
CA ASP A 367 7.62 -3.76 19.73
C ASP A 367 7.12 -4.30 18.38
N TYR A 368 7.35 -3.54 17.30
CA TYR A 368 6.99 -4.01 15.97
C TYR A 368 8.00 -5.03 15.47
N LEU A 369 7.52 -6.02 14.73
CA LEU A 369 8.38 -6.97 14.06
C LEU A 369 9.23 -6.23 13.00
N PRO A 370 10.57 -6.34 13.04
CA PRO A 370 11.42 -5.66 12.06
C PRO A 370 11.18 -6.28 10.68
N SER A 371 10.69 -5.48 9.73
CA SER A 371 10.45 -5.95 8.35
C SER A 371 11.73 -6.11 7.50
N LYS A 372 12.90 -5.72 8.03
CA LYS A 372 14.22 -6.09 7.48
C LYS A 372 15.28 -6.22 8.57
N ALA A 373 15.59 -7.44 8.96
CA ALA A 373 16.84 -7.74 9.68
C ALA A 373 17.24 -9.22 9.51
N ARG A 374 17.02 -9.79 8.32
CA ARG A 374 17.43 -11.16 8.00
C ARG A 374 18.56 -11.22 6.98
N GLU A 375 19.12 -10.13 6.46
CA GLU A 375 20.27 -10.21 5.52
C GLU A 375 21.45 -10.98 6.12
N LYS A 376 21.87 -10.67 7.35
CA LYS A 376 22.89 -11.47 8.07
C LYS A 376 22.44 -12.92 8.33
N MET A 377 21.14 -13.14 8.49
CA MET A 377 20.58 -14.49 8.63
C MET A 377 20.66 -15.24 7.30
N TYR A 378 20.35 -14.59 6.18
CA TYR A 378 20.42 -15.13 4.83
C TYR A 378 21.87 -15.40 4.44
N ASP A 379 22.80 -14.48 4.70
CA ASP A 379 24.23 -14.71 4.53
C ASP A 379 24.71 -15.90 5.37
N GLY A 380 24.22 -16.01 6.62
CA GLY A 380 24.50 -17.13 7.50
C GLY A 380 23.92 -18.46 7.01
N ILE A 381 22.71 -18.46 6.43
CA ILE A 381 22.07 -19.64 5.84
C ILE A 381 22.77 -20.01 4.53
N LEU A 382 23.16 -19.03 3.71
CA LEU A 382 23.90 -19.22 2.47
C LEU A 382 25.25 -19.87 2.73
N ALA A 383 26.01 -19.35 3.70
CA ALA A 383 27.28 -19.94 4.11
C ALA A 383 27.13 -21.38 4.65
N GLN A 384 26.03 -21.66 5.36
CA GLN A 384 25.71 -23.01 5.84
C GLN A 384 25.38 -23.97 4.69
N LEU A 385 24.59 -23.52 3.72
CA LEU A 385 24.23 -24.31 2.54
C LEU A 385 25.47 -24.58 1.66
N GLN A 386 26.30 -23.57 1.41
CA GLN A 386 27.58 -23.73 0.69
C GLN A 386 28.47 -24.78 1.39
N GLY A 387 28.64 -24.67 2.71
CA GLY A 387 29.42 -25.63 3.48
C GLY A 387 28.80 -27.04 3.52
N LEU A 388 27.47 -27.16 3.41
CA LEU A 388 26.77 -28.44 3.30
C LEU A 388 27.09 -29.10 1.95
N GLU A 389 26.93 -28.39 0.84
CA GLU A 389 27.19 -28.94 -0.50
C GLU A 389 28.66 -29.36 -0.67
N GLU A 390 29.62 -28.61 -0.11
CA GLU A 390 31.04 -29.02 -0.05
C GLU A 390 31.24 -30.36 0.70
N ARG A 391 30.54 -30.57 1.82
CA ARG A 391 30.59 -31.83 2.58
C ARG A 391 29.93 -32.98 1.82
N VAL A 392 28.85 -32.72 1.10
CA VAL A 392 28.16 -33.71 0.26
C VAL A 392 29.02 -34.11 -0.93
N ALA A 393 29.62 -33.14 -1.62
CA ALA A 393 30.55 -33.36 -2.72
C ALA A 393 31.74 -34.23 -2.28
N LYS A 394 32.36 -33.89 -1.14
CA LYS A 394 33.45 -34.69 -0.54
C LYS A 394 33.02 -36.12 -0.22
N ASN A 395 31.83 -36.29 0.35
CA ASN A 395 31.29 -37.61 0.68
C ASN A 395 31.00 -38.47 -0.57
N CYS A 396 30.70 -37.83 -1.70
CA CYS A 396 30.48 -38.50 -2.97
C CYS A 396 31.76 -38.65 -3.82
N GLY A 397 32.94 -38.34 -3.26
CA GLY A 397 34.24 -38.56 -3.92
C GLY A 397 34.78 -37.39 -4.74
N TYR A 398 34.16 -36.21 -4.68
CA TYR A 398 34.63 -35.00 -5.37
C TYR A 398 35.54 -34.15 -4.49
N ASP A 399 36.47 -33.41 -5.10
CA ASP A 399 37.25 -32.38 -4.42
C ASP A 399 36.41 -31.09 -4.28
N PRO A 400 36.03 -30.66 -3.07
CA PRO A 400 35.14 -29.52 -2.86
C PRO A 400 35.83 -28.16 -3.04
N LEU A 401 37.17 -28.11 -3.16
CA LEU A 401 37.89 -26.84 -3.24
C LEU A 401 37.42 -26.03 -4.46
N GLY A 402 36.88 -24.84 -4.21
CA GLY A 402 36.39 -23.92 -5.24
C GLY A 402 34.99 -24.22 -5.77
N LEU A 403 34.25 -25.15 -5.15
CA LEU A 403 32.84 -25.40 -5.48
C LEU A 403 31.99 -24.16 -5.21
N ARG A 404 31.13 -23.76 -6.14
CA ARG A 404 30.17 -22.67 -5.95
C ARG A 404 28.75 -23.16 -6.21
N ILE A 405 27.83 -22.79 -5.32
CA ILE A 405 26.41 -23.03 -5.52
C ILE A 405 25.76 -21.90 -6.35
N PRO A 406 24.74 -22.18 -7.16
CA PRO A 406 24.06 -21.22 -8.02
C PRO A 406 22.93 -20.48 -7.26
N ILE A 407 23.15 -20.19 -5.98
CA ILE A 407 22.19 -19.54 -5.07
C ILE A 407 22.90 -18.37 -4.39
N ASN A 408 22.31 -17.18 -4.44
CA ASN A 408 22.82 -15.98 -3.77
C ASN A 408 21.98 -15.61 -2.53
N SER A 409 22.36 -14.54 -1.81
CA SER A 409 21.70 -14.14 -0.56
C SER A 409 20.24 -13.69 -0.77
N ASP A 410 19.93 -13.07 -1.90
CA ASP A 410 18.56 -12.69 -2.26
C ASP A 410 17.70 -13.93 -2.55
N ASP A 411 18.27 -14.95 -3.22
CA ASP A 411 17.62 -16.22 -3.47
C ASP A 411 17.29 -16.95 -2.16
N VAL A 412 18.19 -16.89 -1.17
CA VAL A 412 17.92 -17.44 0.18
C VAL A 412 16.74 -16.73 0.83
N GLY A 413 16.67 -15.40 0.72
CA GLY A 413 15.52 -14.64 1.20
C GLY A 413 14.21 -15.05 0.51
N TYR A 414 14.24 -15.23 -0.81
CA TYR A 414 13.10 -15.72 -1.59
C TYR A 414 12.66 -17.12 -1.15
N LEU A 415 13.59 -18.07 -1.05
CA LEU A 415 13.30 -19.44 -0.65
C LEU A 415 12.73 -19.48 0.76
N VAL A 416 13.37 -18.83 1.74
CA VAL A 416 12.93 -18.88 3.14
C VAL A 416 11.58 -18.19 3.32
N GLU A 417 11.38 -17.00 2.75
CA GLU A 417 10.19 -16.19 3.05
C GLU A 417 9.03 -16.48 2.10
N GLU A 418 9.26 -16.61 0.80
CA GLU A 418 8.19 -16.72 -0.20
C GLU A 418 7.82 -18.18 -0.48
N VAL A 419 8.81 -19.09 -0.56
CA VAL A 419 8.54 -20.52 -0.81
C VAL A 419 8.15 -21.23 0.49
N TRP A 420 8.93 -21.03 1.56
CA TRP A 420 8.81 -21.77 2.82
C TRP A 420 8.12 -20.99 3.96
N HIS A 421 7.65 -19.77 3.71
CA HIS A 421 6.85 -18.96 4.66
C HIS A 421 7.52 -18.79 6.04
N GLY A 422 8.85 -18.72 6.07
CA GLY A 422 9.65 -18.54 7.27
C GLY A 422 9.56 -19.70 8.26
N ARG A 423 9.27 -20.93 7.81
CA ARG A 423 9.06 -22.11 8.67
C ARG A 423 9.75 -23.35 8.14
N SER A 424 10.14 -24.26 9.04
CA SER A 424 10.60 -25.60 8.70
C SER A 424 9.48 -26.41 8.04
N ALA A 425 9.82 -27.11 6.96
CA ALA A 425 8.94 -28.06 6.28
C ALA A 425 8.60 -29.30 7.12
N VAL A 426 9.40 -29.59 8.16
CA VAL A 426 9.23 -30.78 9.01
C VAL A 426 8.48 -30.43 10.30
N SER A 427 9.01 -29.52 11.11
CA SER A 427 8.41 -29.17 12.41
C SER A 427 7.50 -27.94 12.39
N GLY A 428 7.50 -27.15 11.32
CA GLY A 428 6.78 -25.87 11.26
C GLY A 428 7.36 -24.76 12.15
N LEU A 429 8.50 -25.01 12.82
CA LEU A 429 9.21 -24.05 13.66
C LEU A 429 9.85 -22.95 12.80
N ALA A 430 9.87 -21.73 13.33
CA ALA A 430 10.43 -20.55 12.66
C ALA A 430 11.84 -20.17 13.18
N SER A 431 12.38 -20.92 14.14
CA SER A 431 13.67 -20.64 14.78
C SER A 431 14.79 -21.50 14.19
N ARG A 432 16.00 -20.93 14.08
CA ARG A 432 17.22 -21.61 13.60
C ARG A 432 17.03 -22.28 12.23
N LEU A 433 16.44 -21.56 11.27
CA LEU A 433 16.20 -22.06 9.92
C LEU A 433 17.52 -22.29 9.15
N ALA A 434 17.51 -23.29 8.29
CA ALA A 434 18.58 -23.67 7.38
C ALA A 434 17.98 -24.23 6.08
N LEU A 435 18.70 -24.06 4.97
CA LEU A 435 18.35 -24.65 3.69
C LEU A 435 19.22 -25.88 3.45
N THR A 436 18.64 -26.92 2.86
CA THR A 436 19.35 -28.15 2.47
C THR A 436 18.78 -28.71 1.17
N ARG A 437 19.61 -29.39 0.40
CA ARG A 437 19.14 -30.28 -0.65
C ARG A 437 18.25 -31.37 -0.05
N TRP A 438 17.14 -31.69 -0.70
CA TRP A 438 16.15 -32.65 -0.22
C TRP A 438 16.51 -34.11 -0.49
N ARG A 439 17.15 -34.37 -1.63
CA ARG A 439 17.58 -35.72 -2.04
C ARG A 439 19.06 -35.73 -2.25
N ARG A 440 19.68 -36.89 -2.03
CA ARG A 440 21.07 -37.09 -2.41
C ARG A 440 21.22 -36.87 -3.91
N PRO A 441 22.19 -36.05 -4.37
CA PRO A 441 22.35 -35.78 -5.79
C PRO A 441 22.81 -37.05 -6.53
N GLN A 442 22.35 -37.21 -7.77
CA GLN A 442 22.64 -38.35 -8.64
C GLN A 442 23.20 -37.84 -9.98
N GLY A 443 24.04 -38.63 -10.65
CA GLY A 443 24.64 -38.29 -11.95
C GLY A 443 25.78 -37.27 -11.85
N ASP A 444 25.97 -36.46 -12.90
CA ASP A 444 26.97 -35.39 -12.94
C ASP A 444 26.34 -34.04 -12.54
N TRP A 445 26.14 -33.82 -11.22
CA TRP A 445 25.53 -32.57 -10.71
C TRP A 445 26.55 -31.46 -10.45
N ILE A 446 27.85 -31.74 -10.57
CA ILE A 446 28.91 -30.73 -10.50
C ILE A 446 29.41 -30.47 -11.91
N ASP A 447 29.13 -29.28 -12.42
CA ASP A 447 29.62 -28.80 -13.70
C ASP A 447 31.10 -28.40 -13.59
N MET A 448 31.94 -29.10 -14.35
CA MET A 448 33.37 -28.84 -14.49
C MET A 448 33.78 -28.50 -15.94
N ARG A 449 32.82 -28.17 -16.80
CA ARG A 449 33.08 -27.89 -18.23
C ARG A 449 33.99 -26.68 -18.46
N THR A 450 33.97 -25.72 -17.54
CA THR A 450 34.87 -24.56 -17.57
C THR A 450 36.14 -24.88 -16.77
N PRO A 451 37.34 -24.88 -17.40
CA PRO A 451 38.59 -25.19 -16.71
C PRO A 451 38.80 -24.31 -15.46
N GLY A 452 39.02 -24.95 -14.31
CA GLY A 452 39.26 -24.29 -13.03
C GLY A 452 38.00 -23.82 -12.29
N GLN A 453 36.79 -24.08 -12.81
CA GLN A 453 35.53 -23.79 -12.11
C GLN A 453 34.78 -25.09 -11.80
N LYS A 454 34.24 -25.16 -10.58
CA LYS A 454 33.35 -26.23 -10.14
C LYS A 454 32.04 -25.57 -9.72
N ALA A 455 30.97 -25.79 -10.46
CA ALA A 455 29.66 -25.22 -10.15
C ALA A 455 28.68 -26.34 -9.82
N ASP A 456 27.96 -26.21 -8.71
CA ASP A 456 26.84 -27.08 -8.40
C ASP A 456 25.65 -26.73 -9.32
N CYS A 457 24.91 -27.73 -9.78
CA CYS A 457 23.67 -27.57 -10.57
C CYS A 457 22.40 -27.46 -9.70
N LEU A 458 22.51 -27.16 -8.40
CA LEU A 458 21.41 -27.09 -7.44
C LEU A 458 20.25 -26.19 -7.90
N GLY A 459 19.07 -26.77 -8.07
CA GLY A 459 17.82 -26.07 -8.38
C GLY A 459 17.07 -25.57 -7.13
N PHE A 460 16.19 -24.59 -7.31
CA PHE A 460 15.32 -24.11 -6.21
C PHE A 460 14.31 -25.18 -5.80
N ASP A 461 13.87 -25.99 -6.76
CA ASP A 461 12.97 -27.13 -6.57
C ASP A 461 13.68 -28.40 -6.07
N GLU A 462 14.91 -28.26 -5.60
CA GLU A 462 15.66 -29.30 -4.88
C GLU A 462 15.97 -28.90 -3.43
N VAL A 463 15.64 -27.67 -3.04
CA VAL A 463 15.97 -27.10 -1.73
C VAL A 463 14.75 -27.09 -0.81
N VAL A 464 14.96 -27.51 0.43
CA VAL A 464 13.95 -27.48 1.50
C VAL A 464 14.45 -26.65 2.68
N CYS A 465 13.53 -25.89 3.30
CA CYS A 465 13.79 -25.16 4.54
C CYS A 465 13.47 -26.04 5.76
N MET A 466 14.42 -26.16 6.67
CA MET A 466 14.31 -26.95 7.90
C MET A 466 14.92 -26.18 9.07
N THR A 467 14.77 -26.66 10.30
CA THR A 467 15.61 -26.19 11.41
C THR A 467 17.01 -26.77 11.27
N LYS A 468 18.01 -26.13 11.88
CA LYS A 468 19.41 -26.58 11.85
C LYS A 468 19.59 -28.00 12.38
N ASP A 469 18.86 -28.38 13.42
CA ASP A 469 18.97 -29.72 14.01
C ASP A 469 18.36 -30.79 13.09
N GLU A 470 17.24 -30.48 12.41
CA GLU A 470 16.64 -31.33 11.38
C GLU A 470 17.55 -31.47 10.16
N MET A 471 18.16 -30.37 9.71
CA MET A 471 19.11 -30.35 8.60
C MET A 471 20.32 -31.27 8.89
N LEU A 472 20.86 -31.26 10.11
CA LEU A 472 21.96 -32.16 10.49
C LEU A 472 21.56 -33.64 10.46
N LYS A 473 20.33 -33.95 10.91
CA LYS A 473 19.77 -35.32 10.81
C LYS A 473 19.59 -35.72 9.35
N HIS A 474 19.07 -34.81 8.51
CA HIS A 474 18.86 -35.03 7.09
C HIS A 474 20.19 -35.25 6.34
N GLU A 475 21.21 -34.44 6.61
CA GLU A 475 22.57 -34.57 6.06
C GLU A 475 23.13 -35.98 6.32
N LYS A 476 22.97 -36.48 7.56
CA LYS A 476 23.48 -37.78 7.96
C LYS A 476 22.74 -38.94 7.31
N GLU A 477 21.41 -38.93 7.37
CA GLU A 477 20.58 -40.08 6.98
C GLU A 477 20.31 -40.14 5.46
N VAL A 478 20.05 -38.99 4.83
CA VAL A 478 19.67 -38.91 3.41
C VAL A 478 20.89 -38.61 2.55
N LEU A 479 21.53 -37.45 2.75
CA LEU A 479 22.58 -36.99 1.83
C LEU A 479 23.86 -37.85 1.90
N LYS A 480 24.27 -38.26 3.10
CA LYS A 480 25.42 -39.15 3.31
C LYS A 480 25.02 -40.61 3.42
N GLY A 481 23.94 -40.90 4.16
CA GLY A 481 23.46 -42.25 4.46
C GLY A 481 22.72 -42.92 3.31
N GLY A 482 22.24 -42.16 2.33
CA GLY A 482 21.59 -42.69 1.12
C GLY A 482 20.15 -43.17 1.29
N LYS A 483 19.50 -42.89 2.44
CA LYS A 483 18.06 -43.14 2.60
C LYS A 483 17.25 -42.21 1.70
N ALA A 484 16.07 -42.65 1.28
CA ALA A 484 15.12 -41.76 0.64
C ALA A 484 14.42 -40.88 1.70
N PRO A 485 14.06 -39.62 1.41
CA PRO A 485 13.26 -38.79 2.32
C PRO A 485 11.95 -39.45 2.77
N GLU A 486 11.34 -40.27 1.91
CA GLU A 486 10.14 -41.06 2.18
C GLU A 486 10.34 -42.09 3.30
N ASP A 487 11.57 -42.55 3.53
CA ASP A 487 11.91 -43.49 4.60
C ASP A 487 12.13 -42.77 5.94
N LEU A 488 12.25 -41.43 5.92
CA LEU A 488 12.65 -40.62 7.08
C LEU A 488 11.54 -39.71 7.61
N TYR A 489 10.64 -39.24 6.73
CA TYR A 489 9.62 -38.26 7.07
C TYR A 489 8.20 -38.75 6.79
N ASP A 490 7.25 -38.26 7.58
CA ASP A 490 5.83 -38.60 7.42
C ASP A 490 5.27 -38.10 6.10
N LYS A 491 4.24 -38.80 5.61
CA LYS A 491 3.57 -38.49 4.33
C LYS A 491 3.14 -37.02 4.20
N GLN A 492 2.73 -36.39 5.29
CA GLN A 492 2.32 -34.97 5.29
C GLN A 492 3.46 -34.02 4.92
N VAL A 493 4.69 -34.31 5.39
CA VAL A 493 5.88 -33.54 5.06
C VAL A 493 6.22 -33.71 3.59
N ILE A 494 6.19 -34.95 3.07
CA ILE A 494 6.45 -35.24 1.66
C ILE A 494 5.46 -34.49 0.75
N GLU A 495 4.16 -34.57 1.07
CA GLU A 495 3.09 -33.88 0.32
C GLU A 495 3.21 -32.34 0.40
N LEU A 496 3.72 -31.80 1.51
CA LEU A 496 3.97 -30.36 1.63
C LEU A 496 5.13 -29.93 0.74
N VAL A 497 6.25 -30.66 0.77
CA VAL A 497 7.46 -30.34 -0.02
C VAL A 497 7.14 -30.35 -1.51
N GLU A 498 6.51 -31.41 -2.02
CA GLU A 498 6.21 -31.52 -3.45
C GLU A 498 5.24 -30.44 -3.93
N ARG A 499 4.21 -30.11 -3.13
CA ARG A 499 3.27 -29.04 -3.46
C ARG A 499 3.96 -27.68 -3.58
N ARG A 500 4.96 -27.39 -2.74
CA ARG A 500 5.70 -26.11 -2.81
C ARG A 500 6.56 -26.04 -4.06
N TRP A 501 7.17 -27.15 -4.47
CA TRP A 501 7.97 -27.22 -5.68
C TRP A 501 7.15 -27.23 -6.96
N GLU A 502 5.97 -27.85 -6.99
CA GLU A 502 5.07 -27.76 -8.14
C GLU A 502 4.72 -26.29 -8.46
N VAL A 503 4.47 -25.50 -7.42
CA VAL A 503 4.24 -24.05 -7.54
C VAL A 503 5.50 -23.35 -8.08
N GLU A 504 6.69 -23.69 -7.59
CA GLU A 504 7.96 -23.10 -8.05
C GLU A 504 8.27 -23.45 -9.51
N ARG A 505 8.08 -24.71 -9.92
CA ARG A 505 8.26 -25.15 -11.31
C ARG A 505 7.33 -24.40 -12.26
N HIS A 506 6.11 -24.12 -11.82
CA HIS A 506 5.16 -23.31 -12.59
C HIS A 506 5.64 -21.86 -12.78
N PHE A 507 6.15 -21.22 -11.72
CA PHE A 507 6.69 -19.86 -11.81
C PHE A 507 7.94 -19.78 -12.71
N ARG A 508 8.82 -20.78 -12.66
CA ARG A 508 9.99 -20.85 -13.54
C ARG A 508 9.63 -21.05 -15.01
N ALA A 509 8.60 -21.83 -15.32
CA ALA A 509 8.16 -22.07 -16.69
C ALA A 509 7.53 -20.83 -17.37
N GLN A 510 7.21 -19.78 -16.60
CA GLN A 510 6.67 -18.51 -17.10
C GLN A 510 7.72 -17.41 -17.31
N ARG A 511 8.97 -17.65 -16.91
CA ARG A 511 10.14 -16.79 -17.19
C ARG A 511 10.83 -17.26 -18.47
#